data_AF-A0A559JDK1-F1
#
_entry.id   AF-A0A559JDK1-F1
#
_cell.length_a   1.000
_cell.length_b   1.000
_cell.length_c   1.000
_cell.angle_alpha   90.00
_cell.angle_beta   90.00
_cell.angle_gamma   90.00
#
_symmetry.space_group_name_H-M   'P 1'
#
loop_
_entity.id
_entity.type
_entity.pdbx_description
1 polymer ?
#
loop_
_entity_poly.entity_id
_entity_poly.type
_entity_poly.pdbx_seq_one_letter_code
_entity_poly.pdbx_strand_id
1 'polypeptide(L)'
;MRRTVFVGHELQALDDPIDYFLRIQPMDSNHFIQIWQTIQPEFEATACEHTEIVARQKMMSETPQGSLLAGYALAQKLIQYGMDLEEMTATRRRHYFQFFVILYYKHQGFNQAETVKKVMEWASRERACGRSKSSIEEIEQDVQADVKCIFAENKHFGTMICDEILVSHVDIAYVQSIADDTTRKVVWCIIILGRMFHVQGRFFFSFRKIEEITGCKKSTVYTRVRQLIENRFIELQKQGSYYKQQANIYYMRLLEQWQPDKTLPIEATTLQEIFENTYTLIDTMPLADAEGMAL
;
A
#
# COMPACT_ATOMS: atom_id res chain seq x y z
N MET A 1 -24.87 10.59 25.51
CA MET A 1 -25.34 11.48 24.42
C MET A 1 -24.29 12.58 24.25
N ARG A 2 -23.43 12.52 23.22
CA ARG A 2 -22.38 13.54 23.01
C ARG A 2 -22.94 14.64 22.11
N ARG A 3 -23.07 15.86 22.66
CA ARG A 3 -23.42 17.06 21.91
C ARG A 3 -22.16 17.59 21.23
N THR A 4 -22.16 17.65 19.91
CA THR A 4 -21.16 18.37 19.13
C THR A 4 -21.41 19.87 19.33
N VAL A 5 -20.45 20.58 19.89
CA VAL A 5 -20.51 22.05 20.03
C VAL A 5 -19.63 22.62 18.91
N PHE A 6 -20.25 23.29 17.95
CA PHE A 6 -19.51 24.05 16.93
C PHE A 6 -18.98 25.32 17.60
N VAL A 7 -17.65 25.47 17.60
CA VAL A 7 -16.95 26.63 18.17
C VAL A 7 -16.97 27.75 17.15
N GLY A 8 -17.54 28.90 17.51
CA GLY A 8 -16.99 30.21 17.11
C GLY A 8 -17.42 30.83 15.78
N HIS A 9 -18.62 30.55 15.25
CA HIS A 9 -19.21 31.42 14.23
C HIS A 9 -20.55 31.95 14.74
N GLU A 10 -20.70 33.28 14.78
CA GLU A 10 -21.99 33.96 15.02
C GLU A 10 -22.92 33.65 13.83
N LEU A 11 -23.46 32.44 13.80
CA LEU A 11 -24.44 32.04 12.81
C LEU A 11 -25.75 32.73 13.16
N GLN A 12 -26.07 33.79 12.42
CA GLN A 12 -27.38 34.41 12.50
C GLN A 12 -28.43 33.47 11.92
N ALA A 13 -29.62 33.45 12.53
CA ALA A 13 -30.75 32.73 11.96
C ALA A 13 -31.08 33.34 10.59
N LEU A 14 -31.25 32.49 9.58
CA LEU A 14 -31.67 32.92 8.25
C LEU A 14 -33.19 33.12 8.25
N ASP A 15 -33.65 34.29 7.81
CA ASP A 15 -35.08 34.60 7.72
C ASP A 15 -35.81 33.73 6.69
N ASP A 16 -35.13 33.34 5.61
CA ASP A 16 -35.64 32.41 4.59
C ASP A 16 -34.55 31.40 4.17
N PRO A 17 -34.52 30.21 4.79
CA PRO A 17 -33.55 29.17 4.47
C PRO A 17 -33.70 28.60 3.06
N ILE A 18 -34.90 28.63 2.49
CA ILE A 18 -35.18 28.05 1.17
C ILE A 18 -34.61 28.96 0.09
N ASP A 19 -34.91 30.27 0.16
CA ASP A 19 -34.37 31.26 -0.76
C ASP A 19 -32.83 31.33 -0.68
N TYR A 20 -32.25 31.21 0.52
CA TYR A 20 -30.81 31.12 0.70
C TYR A 20 -30.21 29.93 -0.08
N PHE A 21 -30.79 28.72 0.06
CA PHE A 21 -30.31 27.53 -0.64
C PHE A 21 -30.43 27.65 -2.17
N LEU A 22 -31.52 28.26 -2.65
CA LEU A 22 -31.74 28.47 -4.08
C LEU A 22 -30.79 29.50 -4.69
N ARG A 23 -30.20 30.37 -3.87
CA ARG A 23 -29.21 31.38 -4.28
C ARG A 23 -27.77 30.90 -4.23
N ILE A 24 -27.50 29.70 -3.71
CA ILE A 24 -26.15 29.11 -3.73
C ILE A 24 -25.80 28.79 -5.19
N GLN A 25 -24.96 29.62 -5.80
CA GLN A 25 -24.40 29.32 -7.11
C GLN A 25 -23.12 28.51 -6.98
N PRO A 26 -22.87 27.53 -7.87
CA PRO A 26 -21.60 26.84 -7.94
C PRO A 26 -20.49 27.85 -8.13
N MET A 27 -19.52 27.86 -7.22
CA MET A 27 -18.37 28.75 -7.35
C MET A 27 -17.51 28.29 -8.52
N ASP A 28 -17.22 29.20 -9.45
CA ASP A 28 -16.27 28.94 -10.52
C ASP A 28 -14.89 28.64 -9.93
N SER A 29 -14.20 27.65 -10.51
CA SER A 29 -12.91 27.18 -9.98
C SER A 29 -11.84 28.27 -10.02
N ASN A 30 -11.87 29.16 -11.02
CA ASN A 30 -10.91 30.27 -11.09
C ASN A 30 -11.23 31.33 -10.04
N HIS A 31 -12.51 31.61 -9.82
CA HIS A 31 -12.95 32.55 -8.78
C HIS A 31 -12.57 32.05 -7.38
N PHE A 32 -12.72 30.74 -7.10
CA PHE A 32 -12.25 30.15 -5.85
C PHE A 32 -10.74 30.31 -5.66
N ILE A 33 -9.94 30.02 -6.70
CA ILE A 33 -8.49 30.13 -6.64
C ILE A 33 -8.06 31.58 -6.38
N GLN A 34 -8.72 32.57 -6.99
CA GLN A 34 -8.45 33.98 -6.73
C GLN A 34 -8.73 34.37 -5.27
N ILE A 35 -9.89 33.97 -4.72
CA ILE A 35 -10.21 34.21 -3.30
C ILE A 35 -9.18 33.52 -2.41
N TRP A 36 -8.82 32.27 -2.71
CA TRP A 36 -7.86 31.48 -1.95
C TRP A 36 -6.47 32.11 -1.92
N GLN A 37 -5.98 32.58 -3.07
CA GLN A 37 -4.70 33.29 -3.20
C GLN A 37 -4.69 34.63 -2.46
N THR A 38 -5.86 35.28 -2.35
CA THR A 38 -6.00 36.53 -1.60
C THR A 38 -5.90 36.30 -0.08
N ILE A 39 -6.32 35.13 0.40
CA ILE A 39 -6.33 34.79 1.83
C ILE A 39 -4.99 34.21 2.31
N GLN A 40 -4.20 33.57 1.42
CA GLN A 40 -2.86 33.06 1.73
C GLN A 40 -1.86 33.38 0.62
N PRO A 41 -1.22 34.57 0.64
CA PRO A 41 -0.31 35.00 -0.41
C PRO A 41 1.04 34.24 -0.44
N GLU A 42 1.37 33.45 0.57
CA GLU A 42 2.68 32.76 0.69
C GLU A 42 2.70 31.32 0.18
N PHE A 43 1.59 30.79 -0.35
CA PHE A 43 1.57 29.44 -0.92
C PHE A 43 1.93 29.48 -2.41
N GLU A 44 3.24 29.55 -2.70
CA GLU A 44 3.75 29.25 -4.04
C GLU A 44 3.38 27.81 -4.40
N ALA A 45 2.46 27.67 -5.36
CA ALA A 45 2.09 26.38 -5.91
C ALA A 45 3.28 25.79 -6.67
N THR A 46 4.07 24.98 -5.98
CA THR A 46 5.04 24.08 -6.62
C THR A 46 4.26 23.04 -7.42
N ALA A 47 4.14 23.27 -8.71
CA ALA A 47 3.67 22.28 -9.66
C ALA A 47 4.76 21.24 -9.90
N CYS A 48 4.66 20.03 -9.31
CA CYS A 48 5.23 18.79 -9.86
C CYS A 48 4.89 17.53 -9.05
N GLU A 49 4.77 16.39 -9.75
CA GLU A 49 4.86 14.98 -9.30
C GLU A 49 3.77 14.35 -8.41
N HIS A 50 2.72 15.07 -8.00
CA HIS A 50 1.75 14.51 -7.04
C HIS A 50 0.74 13.49 -7.59
N THR A 51 0.66 13.26 -8.90
CA THR A 51 -0.34 12.36 -9.51
C THR A 51 -0.02 10.87 -9.35
N GLU A 52 1.26 10.46 -9.30
CA GLU A 52 1.61 9.04 -9.14
C GLU A 52 1.39 8.52 -7.71
N ILE A 53 1.63 9.35 -6.69
CA ILE A 53 1.50 8.97 -5.28
C ILE A 53 0.01 8.84 -4.89
N VAL A 54 -0.84 9.73 -5.41
CA VAL A 54 -2.29 9.71 -5.15
C VAL A 54 -2.98 8.53 -5.87
N ALA A 55 -2.50 8.14 -7.05
CA ALA A 55 -2.99 6.95 -7.75
C ALA A 55 -2.70 5.66 -6.96
N ARG A 56 -1.53 5.56 -6.29
CA ARG A 56 -1.22 4.43 -5.40
C ARG A 56 -2.06 4.43 -4.11
N GLN A 57 -2.37 5.60 -3.55
CA GLN A 57 -3.17 5.72 -2.32
C GLN A 57 -4.62 5.22 -2.48
N LYS A 58 -5.20 5.34 -3.67
CA LYS A 58 -6.58 4.91 -3.93
C LYS A 58 -6.74 3.39 -4.07
N MET A 59 -5.63 2.64 -4.25
CA MET A 59 -5.67 1.18 -4.42
C MET A 59 -5.59 0.39 -3.10
N MET A 60 -5.32 1.05 -1.96
CA MET A 60 -5.10 0.34 -0.68
C MET A 60 -6.23 0.46 0.35
N SER A 61 -7.27 1.27 0.09
CA SER A 61 -8.34 1.48 1.06
C SER A 61 -9.48 0.46 1.02
N GLU A 62 -9.57 -0.42 0.00
CA GLU A 62 -10.72 -1.32 -0.15
C GLU A 62 -10.37 -2.72 -0.65
N THR A 63 -9.49 -3.45 0.03
CA THR A 63 -9.38 -4.91 -0.19
C THR A 63 -9.29 -5.66 1.14
N PRO A 64 -10.14 -6.68 1.38
CA PRO A 64 -10.05 -7.49 2.57
C PRO A 64 -8.68 -8.17 2.63
N GLN A 65 -8.04 -8.08 3.80
CA GLN A 65 -6.76 -8.69 4.12
C GLN A 65 -6.82 -10.21 3.91
N GLY A 66 -6.35 -10.66 2.75
CA GLY A 66 -5.92 -12.02 2.46
C GLY A 66 -4.52 -11.94 1.84
N SER A 67 -3.62 -12.82 2.28
CA SER A 67 -2.18 -12.83 1.97
C SER A 67 -1.86 -12.45 0.50
N LEU A 68 -0.91 -11.54 0.33
CA LEU A 68 -0.45 -11.00 -0.96
C LEU A 68 0.26 -12.07 -1.80
N LEU A 69 0.88 -13.06 -1.15
CA LEU A 69 1.39 -14.30 -1.75
C LEU A 69 0.26 -15.20 -2.23
N ALA A 70 -0.92 -15.18 -1.59
CA ALA A 70 -2.02 -16.02 -2.01
C ALA A 70 -2.52 -15.65 -3.42
N GLY A 71 -2.54 -14.37 -3.81
CA GLY A 71 -2.98 -13.98 -5.16
C GLY A 71 -2.00 -14.41 -6.26
N TYR A 72 -0.71 -14.21 -6.05
CA TYR A 72 0.34 -14.60 -7.00
C TYR A 72 0.54 -16.13 -7.05
N ALA A 73 0.61 -16.79 -5.90
CA ALA A 73 0.69 -18.25 -5.82
C ALA A 73 -0.59 -18.92 -6.35
N LEU A 74 -1.77 -18.31 -6.13
CA LEU A 74 -3.01 -18.75 -6.77
C LEU A 74 -2.89 -18.64 -8.29
N ALA A 75 -2.39 -17.52 -8.84
CA ALA A 75 -2.18 -17.39 -10.26
C ALA A 75 -1.20 -18.45 -10.82
N GLN A 76 -0.10 -18.73 -10.11
CA GLN A 76 0.82 -19.82 -10.47
C GLN A 76 0.15 -21.20 -10.44
N LYS A 77 -0.61 -21.50 -9.38
CA LYS A 77 -1.41 -22.74 -9.27
C LYS A 77 -2.39 -22.86 -10.44
N LEU A 78 -3.09 -21.79 -10.78
CA LEU A 78 -4.04 -21.73 -11.89
C LEU A 78 -3.35 -21.90 -13.25
N ILE A 79 -2.15 -21.38 -13.42
CA ILE A 79 -1.39 -21.57 -14.66
C ILE A 79 -0.88 -23.00 -14.77
N GLN A 80 -0.40 -23.59 -13.68
CA GLN A 80 0.20 -24.93 -13.69
C GLN A 80 -0.85 -26.06 -13.71
N TYR A 81 -1.88 -25.96 -12.88
CA TYR A 81 -2.85 -27.04 -12.63
C TYR A 81 -4.26 -26.70 -13.13
N GLY A 82 -4.55 -25.42 -13.34
CA GLY A 82 -5.86 -24.90 -13.73
C GLY A 82 -6.84 -24.77 -12.56
N MET A 83 -8.11 -24.52 -12.85
CA MET A 83 -9.14 -24.29 -11.83
C MET A 83 -9.56 -25.61 -11.16
N ASP A 84 -9.80 -25.57 -9.85
CA ASP A 84 -10.43 -26.68 -9.12
C ASP A 84 -11.95 -26.62 -9.31
N LEU A 85 -12.56 -27.75 -9.70
CA LEU A 85 -14.00 -27.88 -9.94
C LEU A 85 -14.80 -27.70 -8.64
N GLU A 86 -14.24 -28.06 -7.49
CA GLU A 86 -14.91 -27.89 -6.19
C GLU A 86 -14.90 -26.43 -5.73
N GLU A 87 -13.86 -25.66 -6.10
CA GLU A 87 -13.75 -24.23 -5.80
C GLU A 87 -14.64 -23.36 -6.71
N MET A 88 -15.16 -23.91 -7.82
CA MET A 88 -16.11 -23.28 -8.75
C MET A 88 -17.52 -23.17 -8.16
N THR A 89 -17.64 -22.44 -7.06
CA THR A 89 -18.91 -22.08 -6.44
C THR A 89 -19.60 -20.95 -7.23
N ALA A 90 -20.91 -20.76 -7.03
CA ALA A 90 -21.69 -19.72 -7.74
C ALA A 90 -21.09 -18.29 -7.59
N THR A 91 -20.33 -18.05 -6.52
CA THR A 91 -19.67 -16.78 -6.16
C THR A 91 -18.25 -16.63 -6.72
N ARG A 92 -17.56 -17.70 -7.11
CA ARG A 92 -16.18 -17.67 -7.65
C ARG A 92 -16.11 -18.36 -9.02
N ARG A 93 -16.32 -17.57 -10.08
CA ARG A 93 -16.34 -18.02 -11.48
C ARG A 93 -15.01 -17.75 -12.17
N ARG A 94 -14.84 -18.26 -13.41
CA ARG A 94 -13.66 -18.04 -14.28
C ARG A 94 -13.13 -16.60 -14.23
N HIS A 95 -14.00 -15.60 -14.33
CA HIS A 95 -13.62 -14.18 -14.32
C HIS A 95 -12.84 -13.76 -13.06
N TYR A 96 -13.21 -14.31 -11.89
CA TYR A 96 -12.50 -14.05 -10.64
C TYR A 96 -11.06 -14.53 -10.72
N PHE A 97 -10.84 -15.74 -11.24
CA PHE A 97 -9.51 -16.33 -11.41
C PHE A 97 -8.72 -15.69 -12.56
N GLN A 98 -9.41 -15.31 -13.64
CA GLN A 98 -8.87 -14.60 -14.79
C GLN A 98 -8.18 -13.30 -14.38
N PHE A 99 -8.74 -12.55 -13.43
CA PHE A 99 -8.10 -11.37 -12.86
C PHE A 99 -6.67 -11.66 -12.35
N PHE A 100 -6.49 -12.70 -11.54
CA PHE A 100 -5.18 -13.06 -10.98
C PHE A 100 -4.21 -13.54 -12.06
N VAL A 101 -4.69 -14.29 -13.06
CA VAL A 101 -3.87 -14.75 -14.19
C VAL A 101 -3.39 -13.57 -15.05
N ILE A 102 -4.25 -12.58 -15.31
CA ILE A 102 -3.87 -11.35 -16.03
C ILE A 102 -2.79 -10.60 -15.26
N LEU A 103 -3.00 -10.39 -13.95
CA LEU A 103 -2.01 -9.72 -13.09
C LEU A 103 -0.67 -10.45 -13.09
N TYR A 104 -0.68 -11.79 -13.09
CA TYR A 104 0.54 -12.60 -13.16
C TYR A 104 1.33 -12.35 -14.45
N TYR A 105 0.70 -12.42 -15.61
CA TYR A 105 1.41 -12.19 -16.87
C TYR A 105 1.88 -10.74 -17.01
N LYS A 106 1.05 -9.77 -16.63
CA LYS A 106 1.49 -8.37 -16.57
C LYS A 106 2.71 -8.20 -15.66
N HIS A 107 2.71 -8.86 -14.49
CA HIS A 107 3.84 -8.86 -13.56
C HIS A 107 5.11 -9.50 -14.14
N GLN A 108 4.99 -10.55 -14.94
CA GLN A 108 6.11 -11.17 -15.67
C GLN A 108 6.68 -10.28 -16.78
N GLY A 109 6.16 -9.05 -16.97
CA GLY A 109 6.66 -8.10 -17.94
C GLY A 109 6.03 -8.21 -19.32
N PHE A 110 5.00 -9.05 -19.50
CA PHE A 110 4.28 -9.15 -20.77
C PHE A 110 3.52 -7.86 -21.04
N ASN A 111 3.57 -7.39 -22.29
CA ASN A 111 2.78 -6.25 -22.72
C ASN A 111 1.28 -6.63 -22.85
N GLN A 112 0.43 -5.64 -23.12
CA GLN A 112 -1.03 -5.85 -23.16
C GLN A 112 -1.44 -6.91 -24.19
N ALA A 113 -0.89 -6.87 -25.41
CA ALA A 113 -1.24 -7.81 -26.48
C ALA A 113 -0.75 -9.24 -26.18
N GLU A 114 0.46 -9.37 -25.63
CA GLU A 114 1.01 -10.64 -25.17
C GLU A 114 0.19 -11.23 -24.02
N THR A 115 -0.24 -10.37 -23.09
CA THR A 115 -1.07 -10.78 -21.96
C THR A 115 -2.43 -11.30 -22.43
N VAL A 116 -3.09 -10.64 -23.39
CA VAL A 116 -4.33 -11.16 -24.02
C VAL A 116 -4.10 -12.56 -24.56
N LYS A 117 -3.04 -12.77 -25.35
CA LYS A 117 -2.73 -14.08 -25.94
C LYS A 117 -2.53 -15.15 -24.88
N LYS A 118 -1.74 -14.88 -23.85
CA LYS A 118 -1.44 -15.82 -22.75
C LYS A 118 -2.66 -16.16 -21.91
N VAL A 119 -3.52 -15.18 -21.65
CA VAL A 119 -4.76 -15.39 -20.89
C VAL A 119 -5.78 -16.15 -21.73
N MET A 120 -5.84 -15.91 -23.04
CA MET A 120 -6.66 -16.70 -23.98
C MET A 120 -6.21 -18.16 -24.04
N GLU A 121 -4.90 -18.42 -24.10
CA GLU A 121 -4.33 -19.78 -24.05
C GLU A 121 -4.77 -20.51 -22.77
N TRP A 122 -4.64 -19.84 -21.62
CA TRP A 122 -5.07 -20.37 -20.33
C TRP A 122 -6.59 -20.63 -20.30
N ALA A 123 -7.42 -19.65 -20.66
CA ALA A 123 -8.87 -19.77 -20.58
C ALA A 123 -9.44 -20.83 -21.55
N SER A 124 -8.81 -20.98 -22.72
CA SER A 124 -9.16 -22.02 -23.69
C SER A 124 -8.85 -23.42 -23.15
N ARG A 125 -7.72 -23.58 -22.45
CA ARG A 125 -7.37 -24.83 -21.76
C ARG A 125 -8.38 -25.16 -20.66
N GLU A 126 -8.78 -24.18 -19.84
CA GLU A 126 -9.77 -24.42 -18.80
C GLU A 126 -11.15 -24.80 -19.38
N ARG A 127 -11.55 -24.22 -20.52
CA ARG A 127 -12.74 -24.64 -21.27
C ARG A 127 -12.61 -26.08 -21.76
N ALA A 128 -11.49 -26.43 -22.41
CA ALA A 128 -11.24 -27.77 -22.95
C ALA A 128 -11.26 -28.85 -21.85
N CYS A 129 -10.82 -28.51 -20.64
CA CYS A 129 -10.88 -29.38 -19.45
C CYS A 129 -12.26 -29.42 -18.78
N GLY A 130 -13.30 -28.79 -19.33
CA GLY A 130 -14.65 -28.77 -18.77
C GLY A 130 -14.81 -27.89 -17.52
N ARG A 131 -13.80 -27.07 -17.19
CA ARG A 131 -13.77 -26.16 -16.03
C ARG A 131 -14.30 -24.78 -16.36
N SER A 132 -14.74 -24.54 -17.59
CA SER A 132 -15.47 -23.34 -17.97
C SER A 132 -16.61 -23.71 -18.90
N LYS A 133 -17.79 -23.11 -18.67
CA LYS A 133 -18.98 -23.28 -19.51
C LYS A 133 -19.15 -22.18 -20.55
N SER A 134 -18.30 -21.16 -20.52
CA SER A 134 -18.37 -20.02 -21.44
C SER A 134 -18.01 -20.42 -22.87
N SER A 135 -18.63 -19.76 -23.85
CA SER A 135 -18.26 -19.89 -25.27
C SER A 135 -16.91 -19.23 -25.54
N ILE A 136 -16.28 -19.51 -26.70
CA ILE A 136 -14.93 -19.00 -27.03
C ILE A 136 -15.04 -17.51 -27.27
N GLU A 137 -16.13 -17.11 -27.90
CA GLU A 137 -16.52 -15.74 -28.20
C GLU A 137 -16.71 -14.93 -26.91
N GLU A 138 -17.38 -15.51 -25.89
CA GLU A 138 -17.48 -14.91 -24.56
C GLU A 138 -16.10 -14.77 -23.91
N ILE A 139 -15.28 -15.83 -23.92
CA ILE A 139 -13.92 -15.79 -23.36
C ILE A 139 -13.12 -14.66 -24.00
N GLU A 140 -13.15 -14.55 -25.33
CA GLU A 140 -12.39 -13.54 -26.07
C GLU A 140 -12.79 -12.12 -25.69
N GLN A 141 -14.09 -11.83 -25.67
CA GLN A 141 -14.60 -10.52 -25.28
C GLN A 141 -14.21 -10.17 -23.84
N ASP A 142 -14.36 -11.11 -22.92
CA ASP A 142 -14.06 -10.91 -21.51
C ASP A 142 -12.56 -10.68 -21.28
N VAL A 143 -11.70 -11.50 -21.90
CA VAL A 143 -10.24 -11.37 -21.76
C VAL A 143 -9.77 -10.04 -22.34
N GLN A 144 -10.27 -9.63 -23.50
CA GLN A 144 -9.91 -8.34 -24.08
C GLN A 144 -10.34 -7.17 -23.19
N ALA A 145 -11.56 -7.22 -22.64
CA ALA A 145 -12.08 -6.19 -21.76
C ALA A 145 -11.29 -6.10 -20.44
N ASP A 146 -11.06 -7.23 -19.77
CA ASP A 146 -10.39 -7.31 -18.48
C ASP A 146 -8.91 -6.89 -18.59
N VAL A 147 -8.20 -7.39 -19.61
CA VAL A 147 -6.80 -7.02 -19.85
C VAL A 147 -6.69 -5.54 -20.14
N LYS A 148 -7.57 -5.00 -21.00
CA LYS A 148 -7.59 -3.56 -21.28
C LYS A 148 -7.83 -2.74 -20.00
N CYS A 149 -8.78 -3.13 -19.16
CA CYS A 149 -9.06 -2.46 -17.89
C CYS A 149 -7.85 -2.52 -16.94
N ILE A 150 -7.23 -3.67 -16.76
CA ILE A 150 -6.07 -3.87 -15.88
C ILE A 150 -4.85 -3.06 -16.33
N PHE A 151 -4.60 -2.97 -17.64
CA PHE A 151 -3.51 -2.14 -18.17
C PHE A 151 -3.84 -0.65 -18.10
N ALA A 152 -5.05 -0.23 -18.49
CA ALA A 152 -5.46 1.17 -18.46
C ALA A 152 -5.51 1.76 -17.04
N GLU A 153 -5.98 0.99 -16.06
CA GLU A 153 -6.02 1.39 -14.65
C GLU A 153 -4.71 1.07 -13.90
N ASN A 154 -3.70 0.57 -14.62
CA ASN A 154 -2.41 0.14 -14.09
C ASN A 154 -2.54 -0.76 -12.83
N LYS A 155 -3.47 -1.72 -12.84
CA LYS A 155 -3.65 -2.65 -11.71
C LYS A 155 -2.45 -3.59 -11.58
N HIS A 156 -2.05 -3.84 -10.35
CA HIS A 156 -0.99 -4.79 -9.99
C HIS A 156 -1.51 -5.68 -8.87
N PHE A 157 -0.77 -6.74 -8.53
CA PHE A 157 -0.95 -7.34 -7.22
C PHE A 157 -0.80 -6.24 -6.16
N GLY A 158 -1.60 -6.30 -5.10
CA GLY A 158 -1.35 -5.45 -3.93
C GLY A 158 0.12 -5.57 -3.52
N THR A 159 0.70 -4.48 -3.02
CA THR A 159 2.10 -4.35 -2.53
C THR A 159 2.78 -5.69 -2.29
N MET A 160 3.68 -6.09 -3.20
CA MET A 160 4.42 -7.34 -3.07
C MET A 160 5.16 -7.38 -1.74
N ILE A 161 5.00 -8.49 -1.02
CA ILE A 161 6.00 -8.89 -0.06
C ILE A 161 7.19 -9.36 -0.90
N CYS A 162 8.33 -8.68 -0.81
CA CYS A 162 9.55 -9.11 -1.48
C CYS A 162 9.95 -10.50 -0.95
N ASP A 163 10.39 -11.41 -1.84
CA ASP A 163 10.92 -12.74 -1.49
C ASP A 163 12.15 -12.63 -0.56
N GLU A 164 12.77 -11.45 -0.57
CA GLU A 164 13.92 -11.10 0.24
C GLU A 164 13.68 -9.73 0.87
N ILE A 165 14.01 -9.60 2.15
CA ILE A 165 14.20 -8.27 2.75
C ILE A 165 15.67 -7.97 2.76
N LEU A 166 15.97 -6.87 2.09
CA LEU A 166 17.29 -6.32 2.09
C LEU A 166 17.41 -5.34 3.26
N VAL A 167 18.36 -5.60 4.15
CA VAL A 167 18.68 -4.76 5.31
C VAL A 167 20.18 -4.55 5.38
N SER A 168 20.60 -3.44 5.96
CA SER A 168 22.01 -3.18 6.22
C SER A 168 22.44 -3.63 7.62
N HIS A 169 23.72 -3.92 7.82
CA HIS A 169 24.29 -4.05 9.17
C HIS A 169 24.04 -2.82 10.06
N VAL A 170 24.01 -1.63 9.46
CA VAL A 170 23.71 -0.37 10.18
C VAL A 170 22.29 -0.39 10.73
N ASP A 171 21.32 -0.90 9.97
CA ASP A 171 19.93 -1.04 10.43
C ASP A 171 19.87 -1.97 11.67
N ILE A 172 20.55 -3.11 11.60
CA ILE A 172 20.57 -4.13 12.67
C ILE A 172 21.25 -3.57 13.93
N ALA A 173 22.44 -2.97 13.79
CA ALA A 173 23.20 -2.41 14.90
C ALA A 173 22.43 -1.27 15.59
N TYR A 174 21.78 -0.41 14.81
CA TYR A 174 20.92 0.64 15.36
C TYR A 174 19.78 0.06 16.19
N VAL A 175 19.08 -0.96 15.67
CA VAL A 175 17.98 -1.60 16.40
C VAL A 175 18.48 -2.30 17.67
N GLN A 176 19.62 -3.00 17.63
CA GLN A 176 20.23 -3.62 18.81
C GLN A 176 20.60 -2.61 19.90
N SER A 177 20.96 -1.37 19.51
CA SER A 177 21.29 -0.30 20.47
C SER A 177 20.10 0.18 21.31
N ILE A 178 18.86 -0.15 20.89
CA ILE A 178 17.65 0.29 21.57
C ILE A 178 17.33 -0.65 22.75
N ALA A 179 17.50 -0.15 23.98
CA ALA A 179 17.27 -0.94 25.20
C ALA A 179 15.80 -1.38 25.39
N ASP A 180 14.84 -0.49 25.09
CA ASP A 180 13.41 -0.78 25.24
C ASP A 180 12.92 -1.71 24.12
N ASP A 181 12.64 -2.98 24.42
CA ASP A 181 12.17 -3.99 23.47
C ASP A 181 10.95 -3.53 22.68
N THR A 182 10.02 -2.82 23.32
CA THR A 182 8.83 -2.30 22.63
C THR A 182 9.21 -1.27 21.56
N THR A 183 10.09 -0.32 21.88
CA THR A 183 10.61 0.65 20.91
C THR A 183 11.39 -0.07 19.81
N ARG A 184 12.20 -1.07 20.17
CA ARG A 184 12.98 -1.89 19.25
C ARG A 184 12.10 -2.57 18.21
N LYS A 185 11.02 -3.24 18.64
CA LYS A 185 10.01 -3.85 17.76
C LYS A 185 9.36 -2.85 16.83
N VAL A 186 8.94 -1.71 17.36
CA VAL A 186 8.30 -0.65 16.55
C VAL A 186 9.26 -0.11 15.50
N VAL A 187 10.49 0.21 15.89
CA VAL A 187 11.52 0.71 14.98
C VAL A 187 11.83 -0.32 13.90
N TRP A 188 12.04 -1.58 14.26
CA TRP A 188 12.31 -2.63 13.28
C TRP A 188 11.17 -2.82 12.29
N CYS A 189 9.93 -2.85 12.77
CA CYS A 189 8.75 -2.93 11.92
C CYS A 189 8.70 -1.76 10.93
N ILE A 190 9.01 -0.53 11.36
CA ILE A 190 9.03 0.65 10.49
C ILE A 190 10.14 0.54 9.45
N ILE A 191 11.34 0.06 9.82
CA ILE A 191 12.44 -0.17 8.88
C ILE A 191 12.00 -1.17 7.82
N ILE A 192 11.46 -2.33 8.20
CA ILE A 192 10.96 -3.34 7.25
C ILE A 192 9.94 -2.75 6.30
N LEU A 193 8.90 -2.10 6.83
CA LEU A 193 7.85 -1.50 6.00
C LEU A 193 8.42 -0.41 5.08
N GLY A 194 9.38 0.37 5.57
CA GLY A 194 10.12 1.34 4.78
C GLY A 194 10.87 0.67 3.64
N ARG A 195 11.70 -0.34 3.92
CA ARG A 195 12.49 -1.08 2.93
C ARG A 195 11.63 -1.74 1.86
N MET A 196 10.46 -2.26 2.25
CA MET A 196 9.55 -2.92 1.31
C MET A 196 8.78 -1.94 0.43
N PHE A 197 8.42 -0.75 0.94
CA PHE A 197 7.40 0.08 0.31
C PHE A 197 7.82 1.53 0.02
N HIS A 198 9.06 1.92 0.28
CA HIS A 198 9.47 3.31 0.05
C HIS A 198 9.58 3.67 -1.43
N VAL A 199 9.38 4.96 -1.71
CA VAL A 199 9.71 5.61 -2.98
C VAL A 199 10.49 6.87 -2.62
N GLN A 200 11.77 6.94 -2.98
CA GLN A 200 12.66 8.05 -2.60
C GLN A 200 12.59 8.34 -1.09
N GLY A 201 12.77 7.30 -0.27
CA GLY A 201 12.66 7.34 1.19
C GLY A 201 11.31 7.72 1.78
N ARG A 202 10.28 7.97 0.96
CA ARG A 202 8.91 8.22 1.39
C ARG A 202 8.11 6.94 1.45
N PHE A 203 7.37 6.74 2.52
CA PHE A 203 6.55 5.54 2.74
C PHE A 203 5.36 5.88 3.63
N PHE A 204 4.43 4.93 3.75
CA PHE A 204 3.24 5.09 4.57
C PHE A 204 3.02 3.81 5.38
N PHE A 205 2.41 3.97 6.55
CA PHE A 205 1.93 2.87 7.36
C PHE A 205 0.76 3.34 8.23
N SER A 206 -0.04 2.39 8.69
CA SER A 206 -1.05 2.66 9.72
C SER A 206 -0.57 2.15 11.08
N PHE A 207 -0.90 2.87 12.15
CA PHE A 207 -0.59 2.42 13.51
C PHE A 207 -1.23 1.07 13.84
N ARG A 208 -2.42 0.81 13.28
CA ARG A 208 -3.09 -0.48 13.41
C ARG A 208 -2.27 -1.60 12.78
N LYS A 209 -1.65 -1.35 11.62
CA LYS A 209 -0.80 -2.35 10.97
C LYS A 209 0.45 -2.66 11.78
N ILE A 210 1.08 -1.66 12.39
CA ILE A 210 2.22 -1.88 13.29
C ILE A 210 1.78 -2.64 14.55
N GLU A 211 0.60 -2.34 15.11
CA GLU A 211 0.03 -3.11 16.22
C GLU A 211 -0.19 -4.57 15.83
N GLU A 212 -0.77 -4.83 14.66
CA GLU A 212 -1.00 -6.19 14.14
C GLU A 212 0.32 -6.96 13.94
N ILE A 213 1.37 -6.30 13.45
CA ILE A 213 2.67 -6.94 13.17
C ILE A 213 3.48 -7.16 14.45
N THR A 214 3.53 -6.17 15.35
CA THR A 214 4.43 -6.20 16.52
C THR A 214 3.75 -6.74 17.79
N GLY A 215 2.43 -6.91 17.79
CA GLY A 215 1.62 -7.24 18.97
C GLY A 215 1.54 -6.12 20.02
N CYS A 216 2.13 -4.95 19.74
CA CYS A 216 2.12 -3.81 20.65
C CYS A 216 0.80 -3.06 20.56
N LYS A 217 0.24 -2.64 21.70
CA LYS A 217 -1.01 -1.85 21.73
C LYS A 217 -0.88 -0.59 20.85
N LYS A 218 -1.93 -0.27 20.10
CA LYS A 218 -1.99 0.92 19.23
C LYS A 218 -1.55 2.23 19.91
N SER A 219 -1.95 2.43 21.17
CA SER A 219 -1.57 3.64 21.94
C SER A 219 -0.06 3.71 22.18
N THR A 220 0.56 2.57 22.47
CA THR A 220 2.01 2.45 22.65
C THR A 220 2.74 2.71 21.34
N VAL A 221 2.27 2.09 20.24
CA VAL A 221 2.80 2.35 18.89
C VAL A 221 2.75 3.84 18.57
N TYR A 222 1.60 4.48 18.81
CA TYR A 222 1.44 5.92 18.57
C TYR A 222 2.47 6.75 19.34
N THR A 223 2.64 6.49 20.65
CA THR A 223 3.63 7.18 21.49
C THR A 223 5.04 6.97 20.97
N ARG A 224 5.43 5.73 20.61
CA ARG A 224 6.77 5.44 20.08
C ARG A 224 7.01 6.11 18.73
N VAL A 225 6.04 6.05 17.81
CA VAL A 225 6.18 6.74 16.52
C VAL A 225 6.33 8.26 16.71
N ARG A 226 5.58 8.85 17.65
CA ARG A 226 5.72 10.28 17.96
C ARG A 226 7.13 10.61 18.47
N GLN A 227 7.69 9.80 19.35
CA GLN A 227 9.07 9.96 19.84
C GLN A 227 10.09 9.85 18.69
N LEU A 228 9.89 8.93 17.74
CA LEU A 228 10.74 8.82 16.56
C LEU A 228 10.67 10.05 15.65
N ILE A 229 9.49 10.68 15.54
CA ILE A 229 9.32 11.95 14.82
C ILE A 229 10.05 13.09 15.55
N GLU A 230 9.87 13.19 16.86
CA GLU A 230 10.51 14.22 17.69
C GLU A 230 12.04 14.12 17.61
N ASN A 231 12.58 12.91 17.54
CA ASN A 231 14.01 12.63 17.39
C ASN A 231 14.52 12.67 15.94
N ARG A 232 13.67 13.05 14.97
CA ARG A 232 14.00 13.09 13.53
C ARG A 232 14.49 11.78 12.93
N PHE A 233 14.14 10.64 13.54
CA PHE A 233 14.40 9.34 12.95
C PHE A 233 13.49 9.11 11.72
N ILE A 234 12.26 9.62 11.80
CA ILE A 234 11.31 9.72 10.68
C ILE A 234 10.73 11.13 10.65
N GLU A 235 10.38 11.63 9.48
CA GLU A 235 9.76 12.94 9.30
C GLU A 235 8.35 12.77 8.77
N LEU A 236 7.38 13.47 9.36
CA LEU A 236 6.01 13.51 8.82
C LEU A 236 5.94 14.56 7.72
N GLN A 237 5.96 14.13 6.45
CA GLN A 237 5.88 15.05 5.31
C GLN A 237 4.44 15.44 4.97
N LYS A 238 3.49 14.51 5.11
CA LYS A 238 2.08 14.79 4.85
C LYS A 238 1.20 14.17 5.90
N GLN A 239 0.37 14.99 6.53
CA GLN A 239 -0.67 14.48 7.41
C GLN A 239 -1.83 13.94 6.56
N GLY A 240 -2.17 12.68 6.81
CA GLY A 240 -3.33 12.02 6.25
C GLY A 240 -4.62 12.63 6.77
N SER A 241 -5.70 12.41 6.02
CA SER A 241 -7.04 12.84 6.39
C SER A 241 -7.96 11.65 6.37
N TYR A 242 -8.59 11.38 7.53
CA TYR A 242 -9.58 10.32 7.66
C TYR A 242 -10.74 10.50 6.67
N TYR A 243 -11.24 11.73 6.55
CA TYR A 243 -12.37 12.07 5.67
C TYR A 243 -12.04 11.89 4.18
N LYS A 244 -10.78 12.06 3.79
CA LYS A 244 -10.31 11.88 2.41
C LYS A 244 -9.68 10.51 2.16
N GLN A 245 -9.72 9.59 3.13
CA GLN A 245 -9.03 8.29 3.10
C GLN A 245 -7.53 8.41 2.75
N GLN A 246 -6.89 9.49 3.18
CA GLN A 246 -5.46 9.72 2.92
C GLN A 246 -4.63 9.24 4.11
N ALA A 247 -3.61 8.42 3.84
CA ALA A 247 -2.64 8.00 4.85
C ALA A 247 -1.62 9.11 5.14
N ASN A 248 -1.02 9.06 6.32
CA ASN A 248 0.17 9.85 6.63
C ASN A 248 1.32 9.39 5.72
N ILE A 249 2.09 10.36 5.22
CA ILE A 249 3.33 10.09 4.49
C ILE A 249 4.50 10.44 5.40
N TYR A 250 5.34 9.44 5.62
CA TYR A 250 6.56 9.54 6.38
C TYR A 250 7.75 9.54 5.43
N TYR A 251 8.83 10.19 5.85
CA TYR A 251 10.11 10.17 5.17
C TYR A 251 11.19 9.69 6.13
N MET A 252 12.10 8.87 5.62
CA MET A 252 13.26 8.39 6.38
C MET A 252 14.47 8.48 5.48
N ARG A 253 15.41 9.36 5.84
CA ARG A 253 16.64 9.60 5.05
C ARG A 253 17.47 8.32 4.86
N LEU A 254 17.48 7.44 5.86
CA LEU A 254 18.17 6.14 5.83
C LEU A 254 17.71 5.23 4.68
N LEU A 255 16.53 5.49 4.11
CA LEU A 255 15.99 4.72 2.99
C LEU A 255 16.50 5.20 1.62
N GLU A 256 16.98 6.44 1.48
CA GLU A 256 17.46 6.98 0.19
C GLU A 256 18.93 6.65 -0.10
N GLN A 257 19.78 6.71 0.92
CA GLN A 257 21.25 6.65 0.77
C GLN A 257 21.81 5.24 0.97
N TRP A 258 20.98 4.22 0.72
CA TRP A 258 21.21 2.88 1.22
C TRP A 258 21.79 1.93 0.17
N GLN A 259 22.79 1.16 0.59
CA GLN A 259 23.31 0.02 -0.13
C GLN A 259 23.08 -1.24 0.72
N PRO A 260 22.37 -2.26 0.22
CA PRO A 260 22.25 -3.53 0.90
C PRO A 260 23.61 -4.21 1.01
N ASP A 261 23.98 -4.63 2.21
CA ASP A 261 25.10 -5.57 2.44
C ASP A 261 24.60 -6.95 2.89
N LYS A 262 23.31 -7.08 3.22
CA LYS A 262 22.67 -8.34 3.59
C LYS A 262 21.30 -8.53 2.96
N THR A 263 21.07 -9.76 2.56
CA THR A 263 19.79 -10.28 2.12
C THR A 263 19.29 -11.25 3.18
N LEU A 264 18.12 -10.98 3.76
CA LEU A 264 17.45 -11.92 4.65
C LEU A 264 16.47 -12.76 3.83
N PRO A 265 16.67 -14.08 3.71
CA PRO A 265 15.74 -14.95 3.01
C PRO A 265 14.44 -15.05 3.79
N ILE A 266 13.32 -15.04 3.07
CA ILE A 266 11.99 -15.04 3.68
C ILE A 266 11.16 -16.15 3.05
N GLU A 267 10.90 -17.20 3.82
CA GLU A 267 9.85 -18.20 3.51
C GLU A 267 8.45 -17.74 3.99
N ALA A 268 8.37 -16.55 4.58
CA ALA A 268 7.16 -16.04 5.20
C ALA A 268 6.10 -15.61 4.19
N THR A 269 4.85 -15.90 4.52
CA THR A 269 3.66 -15.58 3.72
C THR A 269 2.90 -14.34 4.19
N THR A 270 3.24 -13.85 5.38
CA THR A 270 2.63 -12.68 6.00
C THR A 270 3.66 -11.67 6.51
N LEU A 271 3.28 -10.38 6.57
CA LEU A 271 4.13 -9.33 7.16
C LEU A 271 4.48 -9.58 8.63
N GLN A 272 3.64 -10.32 9.36
CA GLN A 272 3.91 -10.69 10.74
C GLN A 272 5.00 -11.76 10.81
N GLU A 273 4.88 -12.83 10.03
CA GLU A 273 5.91 -13.88 9.94
C GLU A 273 7.26 -13.31 9.47
N ILE A 274 7.25 -12.38 8.51
CA ILE A 274 8.44 -11.63 8.12
C ILE A 274 9.07 -10.94 9.31
N PHE A 275 8.27 -10.18 10.05
CA PHE A 275 8.75 -9.44 11.20
C PHE A 275 9.32 -10.39 12.26
N GLU A 276 8.62 -11.48 12.58
CA GLU A 276 9.08 -12.47 13.57
C GLU A 276 10.38 -13.16 13.14
N ASN A 277 10.45 -13.61 11.88
CA ASN A 277 11.64 -14.26 11.32
C ASN A 277 12.84 -13.32 11.29
N THR A 278 12.64 -12.06 10.90
CA THR A 278 13.74 -11.09 10.82
C THR A 278 14.11 -10.50 12.17
N TYR A 279 13.16 -10.35 13.09
CA TYR A 279 13.42 -9.79 14.43
C TYR A 279 14.24 -10.76 15.29
N THR A 280 13.98 -12.07 15.20
CA THR A 280 14.80 -13.09 15.88
C THR A 280 16.24 -13.12 15.37
N LEU A 281 16.46 -12.77 14.09
CA LEU A 281 17.81 -12.65 13.52
C LEU A 281 18.58 -11.45 14.07
N ILE A 282 17.90 -10.36 14.48
CA ILE A 282 18.56 -9.21 15.09
C ILE A 282 19.28 -9.62 16.37
N ASP A 283 18.66 -10.41 17.24
CA ASP A 283 19.29 -10.77 18.53
C ASP A 283 20.41 -11.81 18.39
N THR A 284 20.45 -12.55 17.27
CA THR A 284 21.43 -13.63 17.04
C THR A 284 22.61 -13.18 16.18
N MET A 285 22.50 -12.07 15.46
CA MET A 285 23.59 -11.55 14.66
C MET A 285 24.65 -10.87 15.53
N PRO A 286 25.93 -11.28 15.43
CA PRO A 286 27.00 -10.58 16.10
C PRO A 286 27.09 -9.15 15.55
N LEU A 287 27.25 -8.18 16.46
CA LEU A 287 27.67 -6.83 16.09
C LEU A 287 28.97 -6.97 15.32
N ALA A 288 28.97 -6.60 14.03
CA ALA A 288 30.22 -6.49 13.29
C ALA A 288 31.08 -5.48 14.03
N ASP A 289 32.33 -5.85 14.33
CA ASP A 289 33.24 -5.04 15.14
C ASP A 289 33.22 -3.58 14.65
N ALA A 290 32.82 -2.67 15.53
CA ALA A 290 32.58 -1.25 15.24
C ALA A 290 33.89 -0.47 14.97
N GLU A 291 34.95 -1.12 14.50
CA GLU A 291 36.25 -0.51 14.26
C GLU A 291 36.36 0.25 12.92
N GLY A 292 35.30 0.26 12.09
CA GLY A 292 35.36 0.84 10.75
C GLY A 292 34.40 1.99 10.42
N MET A 293 33.41 2.31 11.25
CA MET A 293 32.35 3.28 10.88
C MET A 293 32.32 4.49 11.82
N ALA A 294 33.26 5.41 11.61
CA ALA A 294 33.06 6.80 11.99
C ALA A 294 32.12 7.45 10.96
N LEU A 295 30.91 7.82 11.40
CA LEU A 295 29.99 8.71 10.68
C LEU A 295 30.50 10.16 10.72
#